data_AF-A0A0W8C423-F1
#
_entry.id   AF-A0A0W8C423-F1
#
_cell.length_a   1.000
_cell.length_b   1.000
_cell.length_c   1.000
_cell.angle_alpha   90.00
_cell.angle_beta   90.00
_cell.angle_gamma   90.00
#
_symmetry.space_group_name_H-M   'P 1'
#
loop_
_entity.id
_entity.type
_entity.pdbx_description
1 polymer ?
#
loop_
_entity_poly.entity_id
_entity_poly.type
_entity_poly.pdbx_seq_one_letter_code
_entity_poly.pdbx_strand_id
1 'polypeptide(L)'
;MQALTCIRSGLRLVPCIVIFQLASNYVSCNYCSSFNNSGRRMSLARFQYLLLLITAIVAGSTAYTLCNKTQLAIIDSMATTGFVEINLGICNIVSSYKVYPFRSPPTGELQKRVCGKLFCQLGIKQFITNKKFPICDMKMNGKSITVQRHLQSICPDLNLRSKTH
;
A
#
# COMPACT_ATOMS: atom_id res chain seq x y z
N MET A 1 21.74 -13.46 -25.42
CA MET A 1 20.63 -13.24 -26.37
C MET A 1 19.32 -13.27 -25.61
N GLN A 2 18.72 -12.10 -25.37
CA GLN A 2 17.29 -11.91 -25.14
C GLN A 2 17.01 -10.45 -25.49
N ALA A 3 16.25 -10.24 -26.56
CA ALA A 3 15.91 -8.95 -27.12
C ALA A 3 14.72 -8.35 -26.36
N LEU A 4 14.81 -7.08 -26.00
CA LEU A 4 13.67 -6.28 -25.56
C LEU A 4 13.49 -5.15 -26.58
N THR A 5 12.47 -5.33 -27.41
CA THR A 5 11.95 -4.40 -28.40
C THR A 5 11.24 -3.24 -27.69
N CYS A 6 11.82 -2.04 -27.73
CA CYS A 6 11.08 -0.81 -27.45
C CYS A 6 10.31 -0.40 -28.71
N ILE A 7 9.00 -0.66 -28.72
CA ILE A 7 8.09 -0.16 -29.74
C ILE A 7 8.03 1.37 -29.63
N ARG A 8 8.50 2.03 -30.68
CA ARG A 8 8.42 3.47 -30.92
C ARG A 8 6.97 3.79 -31.27
N SER A 9 6.28 4.54 -30.44
CA SER A 9 5.02 5.21 -30.82
C SER A 9 5.00 6.58 -30.16
N GLY A 10 4.67 7.57 -30.97
CA GLY A 10 4.94 8.97 -30.72
C GLY A 10 3.99 9.60 -29.70
N LEU A 11 4.42 10.79 -29.29
CA LEU A 11 3.71 11.80 -28.52
C LEU A 11 3.59 11.62 -27.00
N ARG A 12 4.03 12.70 -26.34
CA ARG A 12 3.87 13.11 -24.93
C ARG A 12 4.92 12.57 -23.95
N LEU A 13 5.87 13.46 -23.65
CA LEU A 13 6.74 13.44 -22.48
C LEU A 13 5.90 13.26 -21.21
N VAL A 14 5.92 12.05 -20.65
CA VAL A 14 5.53 11.79 -19.28
C VAL A 14 6.81 11.86 -18.44
N PRO A 15 6.93 12.77 -17.46
CA PRO A 15 8.08 12.76 -16.57
C PRO A 15 7.99 11.52 -15.67
N CYS A 16 9.04 10.68 -15.70
CA CYS A 16 9.24 9.62 -14.73
C CYS A 16 9.49 10.25 -13.35
N ILE A 17 8.48 10.25 -12.50
CA ILE A 17 8.59 10.64 -11.09
C ILE A 17 9.09 9.41 -10.32
N VAL A 18 10.35 9.45 -9.88
CA VAL A 18 10.92 8.47 -8.94
C VAL A 18 10.55 8.88 -7.53
N ILE A 19 9.75 8.05 -6.86
CA ILE A 19 9.44 8.19 -5.43
C ILE A 19 10.50 7.38 -4.66
N PHE A 20 11.39 8.08 -3.96
CA PHE A 20 12.36 7.48 -3.04
C PHE A 20 11.67 7.22 -1.70
N GLN A 21 11.51 5.96 -1.29
CA GLN A 21 11.13 5.60 0.08
C GLN A 21 12.29 4.87 0.75
N LEU A 22 12.84 5.48 1.80
CA LEU A 22 13.90 4.92 2.63
C LEU A 22 13.35 3.74 3.44
N ALA A 23 13.77 2.51 3.10
CA ALA A 23 14.42 1.60 4.05
C ALA A 23 14.67 0.21 3.39
N SER A 24 15.94 -0.05 3.12
CA SER A 24 16.58 -1.37 3.02
C SER A 24 16.26 -2.29 1.84
N ASN A 25 17.33 -2.54 1.06
CA ASN A 25 17.61 -3.61 0.09
C ASN A 25 17.25 -3.36 -1.39
N TYR A 26 18.31 -3.00 -2.13
CA TYR A 26 18.61 -3.29 -3.53
C TYR A 26 17.48 -3.14 -4.57
N VAL A 27 17.49 -2.00 -5.27
CA VAL A 27 17.38 -1.97 -6.74
C VAL A 27 18.39 -0.95 -7.26
N SER A 28 19.45 -1.44 -7.88
CA SER A 28 20.39 -0.62 -8.64
C SER A 28 19.67 -0.15 -9.91
N CYS A 29 19.04 1.02 -9.88
CA CYS A 29 18.65 1.70 -11.10
C CYS A 29 19.92 2.24 -11.75
N ASN A 30 20.47 1.48 -12.71
CA ASN A 30 21.42 2.02 -13.68
C ASN A 30 20.68 3.10 -14.48
N TYR A 31 20.78 4.34 -14.01
CA TYR A 31 20.42 5.48 -14.82
C TYR A 31 21.43 5.54 -15.97
N CYS A 32 20.93 5.37 -17.19
CA CYS A 32 21.64 5.77 -18.40
C CYS A 32 21.89 7.28 -18.32
N SER A 33 23.04 7.66 -17.78
CA SER A 33 23.64 8.97 -17.96
C SER A 33 24.05 9.11 -19.42
N SER A 34 23.17 9.64 -20.26
CA SER A 34 23.57 10.24 -21.53
C SER A 34 22.92 11.62 -21.63
N PHE A 35 23.42 12.53 -20.79
CA PHE A 35 23.26 13.97 -20.99
C PHE A 35 24.20 14.35 -22.13
N ASN A 36 23.76 14.12 -23.38
CA ASN A 36 24.48 14.63 -24.52
C ASN A 36 24.30 16.15 -24.55
N ASN A 37 25.44 16.85 -24.56
CA ASN A 37 25.55 18.29 -24.54
C ASN A 37 24.72 18.93 -25.66
N SER A 38 23.66 19.63 -25.29
CA SER A 38 23.10 20.69 -26.11
C SER A 38 22.78 21.85 -25.19
N GLY A 39 23.78 22.70 -25.01
CA GLY A 39 23.72 23.94 -24.25
C GLY A 39 22.66 24.88 -24.84
N ARG A 40 21.42 24.71 -24.38
CA ARG A 40 20.45 25.80 -24.35
C ARG A 40 20.50 26.40 -22.95
N ARG A 41 21.15 27.56 -22.84
CA ARG A 41 21.10 28.41 -21.64
C ARG A 41 19.62 28.73 -21.36
N MET A 42 19.01 28.00 -20.44
CA MET A 42 17.69 28.36 -19.93
C MET A 42 17.85 29.61 -19.05
N SER A 43 16.93 30.56 -19.21
CA SER A 43 16.82 31.74 -18.36
C SER A 43 16.72 31.33 -16.89
N LEU A 44 17.54 31.96 -16.04
CA LEU A 44 17.64 31.72 -14.59
C LEU A 44 16.27 31.74 -13.89
N ALA A 45 15.33 32.54 -14.40
CA ALA A 45 13.98 32.68 -13.88
C ALA A 45 13.13 31.40 -14.02
N ARG A 46 13.36 30.59 -15.07
CA ARG A 46 12.66 29.31 -15.26
C ARG A 46 13.16 28.22 -14.32
N PHE A 47 14.43 28.29 -13.93
CA PHE A 47 15.02 27.35 -12.97
C PHE A 47 14.51 27.63 -11.55
N GLN A 48 14.37 28.90 -11.16
CA GLN A 48 13.79 29.28 -9.86
C GLN A 48 12.31 28.88 -9.72
N TYR A 49 11.51 28.99 -10.78
CA TYR A 49 10.10 28.55 -10.76
C TYR A 49 9.95 27.04 -10.60
N LEU A 50 10.82 26.24 -11.23
CA LEU A 50 10.84 24.78 -11.06
C LEU A 50 11.26 24.37 -9.64
N LEU A 51 12.19 25.10 -9.02
CA LEU A 51 12.63 24.82 -7.65
C LEU A 51 11.53 25.10 -6.61
N LEU A 52 10.72 26.15 -6.81
CA LEU A 52 9.58 26.47 -5.96
C LEU A 52 8.41 25.47 -6.08
N LEU A 53 8.24 24.83 -7.24
CA LEU A 53 7.22 23.78 -7.42
C LEU A 53 7.58 22.46 -6.73
N ILE A 54 8.88 22.19 -6.52
CA ILE A 54 9.35 20.95 -5.89
C ILE A 54 9.25 21.02 -4.35
N THR A 55 9.40 22.21 -3.74
CA THR A 55 9.39 22.35 -2.27
C THR A 55 8.00 22.22 -1.62
N ALA A 56 6.92 22.27 -2.40
CA ALA A 56 5.55 22.14 -1.88
C ALA A 56 5.10 20.68 -1.61
N ILE A 57 5.87 19.66 -2.00
CA ILE A 57 5.42 18.25 -1.95
C ILE A 57 5.88 17.50 -0.68
N VAL A 58 6.69 18.12 0.19
CA VAL A 58 7.33 17.41 1.32
C VAL A 58 6.53 17.49 2.65
N ALA A 59 5.39 18.16 2.69
CA ALA A 59 4.54 18.25 3.89
C ALA A 59 3.38 17.23 3.83
N GLY A 60 3.69 15.94 3.98
CA GLY A 60 2.65 14.90 3.84
C GLY A 60 2.95 13.56 4.48
N SER A 61 3.85 13.47 5.46
CA SER A 61 3.91 12.30 6.33
C SER A 61 2.78 12.38 7.35
N THR A 62 1.58 11.91 6.97
CA THR A 62 0.50 11.70 7.94
C THR A 62 0.90 10.56 8.87
N ALA A 63 1.59 10.90 9.96
CA ALA A 63 1.76 10.00 11.08
C ALA A 63 0.36 9.75 11.67
N TYR A 64 -0.18 8.55 11.48
CA TYR A 64 -1.45 8.19 12.08
C TYR A 64 -1.27 8.06 13.59
N THR A 65 -2.32 8.41 14.33
CA THR A 65 -2.33 8.23 15.78
C THR A 65 -2.53 6.75 16.12
N LEU A 66 -1.94 6.32 17.23
CA LEU A 66 -2.15 4.97 17.75
C LEU A 66 -3.64 4.76 18.05
N CYS A 67 -4.18 3.58 17.75
CA CYS A 67 -5.58 3.26 17.99
C CYS A 67 -5.93 3.42 19.47
N ASN A 68 -6.89 4.30 19.76
CA ASN A 68 -7.44 4.43 21.11
C ASN A 68 -8.48 3.34 21.41
N LYS A 69 -8.95 3.28 22.66
CA LYS A 69 -9.92 2.25 23.09
C LYS A 69 -11.22 2.28 22.28
N THR A 70 -11.72 3.47 21.93
CA THR A 70 -12.95 3.64 21.14
C THR A 70 -12.78 3.11 19.72
N GLN A 71 -11.64 3.38 19.08
CA GLN A 71 -11.33 2.87 17.75
C GLN A 71 -11.16 1.34 17.77
N LEU A 72 -10.51 0.79 18.79
CA LEU A 72 -10.42 -0.66 18.98
C LEU A 72 -11.80 -1.29 19.16
N ALA A 73 -12.68 -0.72 19.98
CA ALA A 73 -14.04 -1.22 20.15
C ALA A 73 -14.86 -1.20 18.84
N ILE A 74 -14.64 -0.20 17.98
CA ILE A 74 -15.26 -0.16 16.64
C ILE A 74 -14.72 -1.30 15.76
N ILE A 75 -13.41 -1.54 15.76
CA ILE A 75 -12.78 -2.64 15.02
C ILE A 75 -13.32 -3.99 15.51
N ASP A 76 -13.38 -4.18 16.83
CA ASP A 76 -13.88 -5.40 17.48
C ASP A 76 -15.34 -5.64 17.08
N SER A 77 -16.19 -4.62 17.18
CA SER A 77 -17.59 -4.69 16.76
C SER A 77 -17.74 -5.05 15.29
N MET A 78 -16.92 -4.49 14.40
CA MET A 78 -16.96 -4.85 12.99
C MET A 78 -16.55 -6.29 12.72
N ALA A 79 -15.57 -6.81 13.46
CA ALA A 79 -15.09 -8.18 13.30
C ALA A 79 -16.15 -9.21 13.74
N THR A 80 -17.04 -8.81 14.65
CA THR A 80 -18.12 -9.64 15.21
C THR A 80 -19.51 -9.26 14.68
N THR A 81 -19.60 -8.61 13.52
CA THR A 81 -20.91 -8.21 12.97
C THR A 81 -21.18 -8.84 11.60
N GLY A 82 -22.30 -9.57 11.54
CA GLY A 82 -23.00 -9.94 10.32
C GLY A 82 -22.08 -10.62 9.31
N PHE A 83 -21.98 -10.03 8.12
CA PHE A 83 -21.31 -10.66 7.00
C PHE A 83 -19.78 -10.71 7.16
N VAL A 84 -19.16 -9.79 7.92
CA VAL A 84 -17.71 -9.85 8.19
C VAL A 84 -17.39 -11.05 9.09
N GLU A 85 -18.12 -11.22 10.18
CA GLU A 85 -17.94 -12.33 11.11
C GLU A 85 -18.07 -13.69 10.42
N ILE A 86 -19.09 -13.86 9.57
CA ILE A 86 -19.31 -15.10 8.82
C ILE A 86 -18.13 -15.40 7.91
N ASN A 87 -17.67 -14.44 7.11
CA ASN A 87 -16.56 -14.66 6.17
C ASN A 87 -15.24 -14.91 6.88
N LEU A 88 -14.95 -14.15 7.93
CA LEU A 88 -13.75 -14.36 8.75
C LEU A 88 -13.82 -15.70 9.50
N GLY A 89 -14.98 -16.09 10.01
CA GLY A 89 -15.21 -17.38 10.65
C GLY A 89 -14.93 -18.55 9.71
N ILE A 90 -15.50 -18.52 8.50
CA ILE A 90 -15.22 -19.55 7.48
C ILE A 90 -13.75 -19.52 7.09
N CYS A 91 -13.16 -18.34 6.85
CA CYS A 91 -11.74 -18.19 6.55
C CYS A 91 -10.86 -18.87 7.61
N ASN A 92 -11.16 -18.66 8.90
CA ASN A 92 -10.41 -19.22 10.01
C ASN A 92 -10.43 -20.75 9.99
N ILE A 93 -11.56 -21.35 9.64
CA ILE A 93 -11.73 -22.80 9.53
C ILE A 93 -10.95 -23.34 8.33
N VAL A 94 -11.14 -22.77 7.14
CA VAL A 94 -10.59 -23.34 5.89
C VAL A 94 -9.11 -23.06 5.67
N SER A 95 -8.56 -22.02 6.30
CA SER A 95 -7.16 -21.63 6.16
C SER A 95 -6.30 -21.99 7.37
N SER A 96 -6.93 -22.34 8.50
CA SER A 96 -6.28 -22.51 9.80
C SER A 96 -5.57 -21.25 10.31
N TYR A 97 -5.86 -20.08 9.72
CA TYR A 97 -5.31 -18.79 10.11
C TYR A 97 -6.41 -17.87 10.61
N LYS A 98 -6.23 -17.27 11.79
CA LYS A 98 -7.16 -16.30 12.36
C LYS A 98 -6.83 -14.90 11.89
N VAL A 99 -7.68 -14.31 11.05
CA VAL A 99 -7.52 -12.91 10.58
C VAL A 99 -7.73 -11.92 11.72
N TYR A 100 -8.69 -12.20 12.60
CA TYR A 100 -8.97 -11.44 13.81
C TYR A 100 -9.14 -12.39 15.01
N PRO A 101 -8.65 -12.05 16.23
CA PRO A 101 -7.89 -10.85 16.60
C PRO A 101 -6.55 -10.76 15.85
N PHE A 102 -6.05 -9.54 15.63
CA PHE A 102 -4.86 -9.31 14.79
C PHE A 102 -3.62 -10.02 15.33
N ARG A 103 -2.85 -10.60 14.41
CA ARG A 103 -1.60 -11.33 14.68
C ARG A 103 -0.61 -11.00 13.57
N SER A 104 0.61 -11.51 13.66
CA SER A 104 1.55 -11.39 12.56
C SER A 104 0.94 -11.93 11.24
N PRO A 105 1.12 -11.22 10.11
CA PRO A 105 0.65 -11.69 8.81
C PRO A 105 1.29 -13.03 8.46
N PRO A 106 0.57 -13.95 7.81
CA PRO A 106 1.14 -15.19 7.34
C PRO A 106 2.14 -14.90 6.20
N THR A 107 3.13 -15.77 6.03
CA THR A 107 4.12 -15.69 4.95
C THR A 107 4.18 -17.01 4.19
N GLY A 108 4.77 -17.00 2.99
CA GLY A 108 5.01 -18.20 2.18
C GLY A 108 3.73 -18.98 1.85
N GLU A 109 3.76 -20.30 2.05
CA GLU A 109 2.64 -21.20 1.70
C GLU A 109 1.39 -20.96 2.55
N LEU A 110 1.54 -20.51 3.81
CA LEU A 110 0.37 -20.16 4.63
C LEU A 110 -0.34 -18.93 4.05
N GLN A 111 0.42 -17.94 3.60
CA GLN A 111 -0.13 -16.75 2.96
C GLN A 111 -0.88 -17.12 1.68
N LYS A 112 -0.29 -17.95 0.82
CA LYS A 112 -0.96 -18.45 -0.40
C LYS A 112 -2.24 -19.21 -0.06
N ARG A 113 -2.24 -20.05 0.99
CA ARG A 113 -3.42 -20.78 1.43
C ARG A 113 -4.53 -19.84 1.89
N VAL A 114 -4.21 -18.82 2.70
CA VAL A 114 -5.17 -17.83 3.17
C VAL A 114 -5.73 -17.03 1.99
N CYS A 115 -4.86 -16.52 1.13
CA CYS A 115 -5.26 -15.67 0.01
C CYS A 115 -5.91 -16.43 -1.14
N GLY A 116 -5.70 -17.74 -1.24
CA GLY A 116 -6.42 -18.60 -2.18
C GLY A 116 -7.86 -18.91 -1.78
N LYS A 117 -8.32 -18.47 -0.59
CA LYS A 117 -9.70 -18.71 -0.13
C LYS A 117 -10.56 -17.46 -0.31
N LEU A 118 -11.64 -17.61 -1.08
CA LEU A 118 -12.58 -16.53 -1.37
C LEU A 118 -13.13 -15.88 -0.10
N PHE A 119 -13.50 -16.67 0.91
CA PHE A 119 -14.02 -16.15 2.18
C PHE A 119 -13.00 -15.28 2.94
N CYS A 120 -11.71 -15.61 2.86
CA CYS A 120 -10.65 -14.77 3.44
C CYS A 120 -10.55 -13.42 2.70
N GLN A 121 -10.55 -13.47 1.37
CA GLN A 121 -10.51 -12.27 0.54
C GLN A 121 -11.72 -11.35 0.77
N LEU A 122 -12.93 -11.92 0.78
CA LEU A 122 -14.18 -11.19 1.01
C LEU A 122 -14.23 -10.60 2.42
N GLY A 123 -13.91 -11.40 3.44
CA GLY A 123 -13.90 -10.96 4.83
C GLY A 123 -12.92 -9.80 5.04
N ILE A 124 -11.67 -9.93 4.56
CA ILE A 124 -10.66 -8.86 4.65
C ILE A 124 -11.13 -7.61 3.89
N LYS A 125 -11.62 -7.76 2.66
CA LYS A 125 -12.07 -6.64 1.83
C LYS A 125 -13.20 -5.87 2.51
N GLN A 126 -14.23 -6.56 2.97
CA GLN A 126 -15.39 -5.93 3.60
C GLN A 126 -15.04 -5.27 4.92
N PHE A 127 -14.13 -5.88 5.68
CA PHE A 127 -13.66 -5.32 6.92
C PHE A 127 -13.04 -3.95 6.72
N ILE A 128 -12.16 -3.79 5.72
CA ILE A 128 -11.53 -2.48 5.45
C ILE A 128 -12.41 -1.49 4.67
N THR A 129 -13.34 -1.97 3.84
CA THR A 129 -14.21 -1.08 3.03
C THR A 129 -15.39 -0.55 3.84
N ASN A 130 -15.51 -0.94 5.10
CA ASN A 130 -16.56 -0.44 5.98
C ASN A 130 -16.38 1.07 6.21
N LYS A 131 -17.43 1.87 5.99
CA LYS A 131 -17.39 3.34 6.15
C LYS A 131 -16.99 3.79 7.55
N LYS A 132 -17.23 2.96 8.57
CA LYS A 132 -16.87 3.26 9.97
C LYS A 132 -15.43 2.86 10.30
N PHE A 133 -14.68 2.25 9.37
CA PHE A 133 -13.37 1.68 9.64
C PHE A 133 -12.39 2.78 10.06
N PRO A 134 -11.87 2.76 11.30
CA PRO A 134 -11.02 3.84 11.78
C PRO A 134 -9.65 3.77 11.12
N ILE A 135 -9.16 4.94 10.72
CA ILE A 135 -7.78 5.08 10.26
C ILE A 135 -6.90 5.33 11.49
N CYS A 136 -6.30 4.27 12.01
CA CYS A 136 -5.40 4.33 13.16
C CYS A 136 -4.26 3.30 13.04
N ASP A 137 -3.22 3.54 13.82
CA ASP A 137 -2.03 2.70 13.91
C ASP A 137 -2.11 1.72 15.09
N MET A 138 -1.65 0.50 14.90
CA MET A 138 -1.47 -0.46 15.98
C MET A 138 -0.02 -0.90 16.10
N LYS A 139 0.40 -1.27 17.32
CA LYS A 139 1.72 -1.85 17.55
C LYS A 139 1.70 -3.34 17.21
N MET A 140 2.52 -3.73 16.25
CA MET A 140 2.71 -5.12 15.88
C MET A 140 4.20 -5.40 15.73
N ASN A 141 4.72 -6.37 16.49
CA ASN A 141 6.14 -6.72 16.53
C ASN A 141 7.06 -5.50 16.74
N GLY A 142 6.66 -4.59 17.66
CA GLY A 142 7.41 -3.36 17.96
C GLY A 142 7.31 -2.25 16.91
N LYS A 143 6.60 -2.46 15.80
CA LYS A 143 6.39 -1.46 14.73
C LYS A 143 4.98 -0.90 14.76
N SER A 144 4.85 0.40 14.49
CA SER A 144 3.55 1.04 14.24
C SER A 144 3.11 0.73 12.80
N ILE A 145 1.92 0.18 12.63
CA ILE A 145 1.35 -0.14 11.31
C ILE A 145 -0.13 0.17 11.32
N THR A 146 -0.63 0.80 10.25
CA THR A 146 -2.07 1.02 10.10
C THR A 146 -2.80 -0.31 10.02
N VAL A 147 -3.99 -0.38 10.62
CA VAL A 147 -4.81 -1.60 10.58
C VAL A 147 -5.10 -2.02 9.13
N GLN A 148 -5.33 -1.05 8.24
CA GLN A 148 -5.50 -1.29 6.81
C GLN A 148 -4.26 -1.94 6.17
N ARG A 149 -3.05 -1.40 6.43
CA ARG A 149 -1.81 -1.97 5.87
C ARG A 149 -1.55 -3.36 6.42
N HIS A 150 -1.88 -3.60 7.69
CA HIS A 150 -1.80 -4.94 8.26
C HIS A 150 -2.72 -5.93 7.54
N LEU A 151 -4.00 -5.60 7.37
CA LEU A 151 -4.96 -6.44 6.65
C LEU A 151 -4.55 -6.67 5.20
N GLN A 152 -4.01 -5.65 4.54
CA GLN A 152 -3.45 -5.78 3.19
C GLN A 152 -2.21 -6.68 3.16
N SER A 153 -1.39 -6.69 4.21
CA SER A 153 -0.21 -7.58 4.26
C SER A 153 -0.58 -9.06 4.42
N ILE A 154 -1.80 -9.38 4.89
CA ILE A 154 -2.29 -10.76 4.89
C ILE A 154 -2.45 -11.26 3.46
N CYS A 155 -3.06 -10.45 2.58
CA CYS A 155 -3.23 -10.73 1.16
C CYS A 155 -2.82 -9.54 0.28
N PRO A 156 -1.53 -9.44 -0.10
CA PRO A 156 -1.00 -8.30 -0.85
C PRO A 156 -1.65 -8.08 -2.21
N ASP A 157 -2.00 -9.18 -2.88
CA ASP A 157 -2.62 -9.18 -4.21
C ASP A 157 -4.11 -8.82 -4.18
N LEU A 158 -4.69 -8.74 -2.98
CA LEU A 158 -6.09 -8.34 -2.84
C LEU A 158 -6.22 -6.88 -3.25
N ASN A 159 -6.95 -6.63 -4.33
CA ASN A 159 -7.22 -5.26 -4.77
C ASN A 159 -8.20 -4.59 -3.81
N LEU A 160 -7.61 -3.90 -2.85
CA LEU A 160 -8.29 -3.16 -1.78
C LEU A 160 -8.59 -1.71 -2.16
N ARG A 161 -8.26 -1.27 -3.39
CA ARG A 161 -8.75 0.02 -3.89
C ARG A 161 -10.25 -0.11 -4.13
N SER A 162 -11.04 0.37 -3.18
CA SER A 162 -12.45 0.66 -3.43
C SER A 162 -12.52 1.58 -4.64
N LYS A 163 -13.25 1.19 -5.69
CA LYS A 163 -13.81 2.19 -6.61
C LYS A 163 -14.74 3.04 -5.76
N THR A 164 -14.27 4.22 -5.38
CA THR A 164 -15.12 5.32 -4.93
C THR A 164 -16.08 5.60 -6.08
N HIS A 165 -17.35 5.24 -5.89
CA HIS A 165 -18.46 5.72 -6.69
C HIS A 165 -19.09 6.90 -5.98
#